data_AF-A0A5E4PHB1-F1
#
_entry.id   AF-A0A5E4PHB1-F1
#
_cell.length_a   1.000
_cell.length_b   1.000
_cell.length_c   1.000
_cell.angle_alpha   90.00
_cell.angle_beta   90.00
_cell.angle_gamma   90.00
#
_symmetry.space_group_name_H-M   'P 1'
#
loop_
_entity.id
_entity.type
_entity.pdbx_description
1 polymer ?
#
loop_
_entity_poly.entity_id
_entity_poly.type
_entity_poly.pdbx_seq_one_letter_code
_entity_poly.pdbx_strand_id
1 'polypeptide(L)'
;MTLKHASQEHQAAGTGIPGNMGLDHVGIVVPNALEAAEFLIDAFDAEFDWEVRRDPAPSAGERGWDAIFGVHPDAYMPHVIMLKCGEHPLTQYIEIFEWKSPDQSLPRGENGWHKMSDIGNNYISFTVKDMEKVVTHIKERVFPKWKNTRFIQDPPMQFPLRGEICTSTFLVSPWGMWIELTCWSRSRENGQVIKAQRKIEKNKYIGASIHALPTPAFMIDLDALDHNIQLMSRRIAGNGIAWRIPCKAHKCPELAKYIIRQGGVDGVVLLTLAEAESFARQGIDNIYLANQAGSEAELERISLLAKQVRVLRVAVDDPGYLRKLAAAVERWEIIAPVEVLVELNINHNRCGVDTIDQAVALSRLTKEIESRTGSVLFRGITGYEGHTPVMPPEQKTLETRRSHAILAQARHAIEAEGITVEVVSGGGSCNYPDCLSAGVLTEIQAGGGALCDLLYYHKADLKQHGHKIGALLLTQVISAAADQSRAIANAGFKTAGWHPFGGLPEPRDRKDLKIIGLSAEHTKIESIIEKHPVNLAHGDKIVLIPGYTDAMGFLHREIYAIRHDIVEQVWKTV
;
A
#
# COMPACT_ATOMS: atom_id res chain seq x y z
N MET A 1 21.74 -28.10 28.73
CA MET A 1 21.20 -27.17 29.75
C MET A 1 19.88 -26.63 29.25
N THR A 2 18.79 -27.06 29.90
CA THR A 2 17.40 -26.87 29.49
C THR A 2 16.96 -25.45 29.84
N LEU A 3 16.58 -24.62 28.87
CA LEU A 3 15.90 -23.36 29.15
C LEU A 3 14.39 -23.58 29.06
N LYS A 4 13.76 -23.56 30.24
CA LYS A 4 12.32 -23.66 30.47
C LYS A 4 11.61 -22.48 29.82
N HIS A 5 10.55 -22.77 29.07
CA HIS A 5 9.54 -21.80 28.66
C HIS A 5 8.77 -21.33 29.89
N ALA A 6 8.92 -20.04 30.24
CA ALA A 6 7.95 -19.32 31.05
C ALA A 6 7.02 -18.56 30.10
N SER A 7 5.77 -19.01 30.04
CA SER A 7 4.64 -18.26 29.51
C SER A 7 4.26 -17.17 30.51
N GLN A 8 4.33 -15.90 30.12
CA GLN A 8 3.50 -14.85 30.71
C GLN A 8 3.32 -13.70 29.72
N GLU A 9 2.06 -13.29 29.61
CA GLU A 9 1.54 -12.20 28.82
C GLU A 9 2.16 -10.86 29.21
N HIS A 10 2.69 -10.14 28.23
CA HIS A 10 2.45 -8.72 27.98
C HIS A 10 2.99 -8.42 26.58
N GLN A 11 2.12 -8.05 25.64
CA GLN A 11 2.56 -7.26 24.48
C GLN A 11 3.03 -5.92 25.04
N ALA A 12 4.28 -5.84 25.45
CA ALA A 12 4.94 -4.56 25.57
C ALA A 12 4.93 -3.95 24.17
N ALA A 13 4.17 -2.86 23.99
CA ALA A 13 4.47 -1.90 22.94
C ALA A 13 5.99 -1.66 23.00
N GLY A 14 6.68 -1.82 21.87
CA GLY A 14 8.13 -1.66 21.85
C GLY A 14 8.46 -0.35 22.54
N THR A 15 9.32 -0.38 23.56
CA THR A 15 9.78 0.79 24.33
C THR A 15 10.72 1.68 23.49
N GLY A 16 10.56 1.64 22.16
CA GLY A 16 11.30 2.48 21.24
C GLY A 16 10.92 3.94 21.42
N ILE A 17 11.79 4.82 20.93
CA ILE A 17 11.61 6.27 21.02
C ILE A 17 10.27 6.63 20.35
N PRO A 18 9.30 7.24 21.09
CA PRO A 18 8.04 7.68 20.50
C PRO A 18 8.27 8.66 19.36
N GLY A 19 7.57 8.49 18.24
CA GLY A 19 7.71 9.37 17.07
C GLY A 19 8.94 9.11 16.20
N ASN A 20 9.70 8.02 16.43
CA ASN A 20 10.82 7.65 15.58
C ASN A 20 10.36 7.36 14.13
N MET A 21 10.89 8.11 13.17
CA MET A 21 10.59 7.97 11.73
C MET A 21 11.61 7.10 10.97
N GLY A 22 12.72 6.71 11.60
CA GLY A 22 13.79 5.93 10.98
C GLY A 22 15.17 6.56 11.14
N LEU A 23 16.17 5.97 10.48
CA LEU A 23 17.52 6.52 10.39
C LEU A 23 17.58 7.52 9.23
N ASP A 24 17.90 8.76 9.54
CA ASP A 24 18.00 9.88 8.58
C ASP A 24 19.35 9.87 7.85
N HIS A 25 20.44 9.93 8.64
CA HIS A 25 21.81 9.98 8.14
C HIS A 25 22.79 9.21 9.03
N VAL A 26 24.01 9.02 8.53
CA VAL A 26 25.17 8.53 9.29
C VAL A 26 26.23 9.61 9.33
N GLY A 27 26.62 10.02 10.54
CA GLY A 27 27.71 10.97 10.75
C GLY A 27 29.09 10.28 10.71
N ILE A 28 30.04 10.87 9.97
CA ILE A 28 31.44 10.41 9.94
C ILE A 28 32.40 11.57 10.24
N VAL A 29 33.48 11.29 10.95
CA VAL A 29 34.54 12.27 11.22
C VAL A 29 35.72 12.03 10.27
N VAL A 30 36.18 13.10 9.63
CA VAL A 30 37.26 13.06 8.64
C VAL A 30 38.30 14.16 8.90
N PRO A 31 39.55 14.00 8.43
CA PRO A 31 40.57 15.03 8.60
C PRO A 31 40.35 16.26 7.70
N ASN A 32 39.65 16.10 6.59
CA ASN A 32 39.30 17.14 5.62
C ASN A 32 37.92 16.84 5.01
N ALA A 33 36.92 17.68 5.28
CA ALA A 33 35.56 17.41 4.83
C ALA A 33 35.41 17.52 3.31
N LEU A 34 36.06 18.50 2.69
CA LEU A 34 35.97 18.71 1.24
C LEU A 34 36.61 17.55 0.48
N GLU A 35 37.80 17.11 0.89
CA GLU A 35 38.48 15.97 0.28
C GLU A 35 37.65 14.69 0.41
N ALA A 36 37.04 14.46 1.58
CA ALA A 36 36.16 13.32 1.79
C ALA A 36 34.90 13.39 0.92
N ALA A 37 34.32 14.59 0.78
CA ALA A 37 33.15 14.79 -0.04
C ALA A 37 33.44 14.56 -1.53
N GLU A 38 34.53 15.15 -2.04
CA GLU A 38 34.98 14.95 -3.42
C GLU A 38 35.27 13.47 -3.71
N PHE A 39 35.86 12.74 -2.78
CA PHE A 39 36.08 11.31 -2.92
C PHE A 39 34.75 10.55 -3.02
N LEU A 40 33.77 10.85 -2.16
CA LEU A 40 32.49 10.16 -2.15
C LEU A 40 31.65 10.47 -3.40
N ILE A 41 31.66 11.72 -3.85
CA ILE A 41 31.02 12.14 -5.10
C ILE A 41 31.66 11.40 -6.29
N ASP A 42 32.98 11.39 -6.38
CA ASP A 42 33.71 10.82 -7.52
C ASP A 42 33.69 9.28 -7.55
N ALA A 43 33.84 8.63 -6.39
CA ALA A 43 33.98 7.18 -6.32
C ALA A 43 32.64 6.44 -6.18
N PHE A 44 31.62 7.09 -5.62
CA PHE A 44 30.34 6.46 -5.29
C PHE A 44 29.12 7.21 -5.82
N ASP A 45 29.32 8.22 -6.67
CA ASP A 45 28.23 8.99 -7.29
C ASP A 45 27.31 9.63 -6.22
N ALA A 46 27.92 10.09 -5.12
CA ALA A 46 27.21 10.85 -4.10
C ALA A 46 26.91 12.26 -4.62
N GLU A 47 25.84 12.86 -4.11
CA GLU A 47 25.39 14.21 -4.46
C GLU A 47 25.62 15.14 -3.27
N PHE A 48 26.16 16.35 -3.54
CA PHE A 48 26.22 17.40 -2.55
C PHE A 48 24.81 17.89 -2.17
N ASP A 49 24.56 18.07 -0.88
CA ASP A 49 23.31 18.63 -0.37
C ASP A 49 23.56 20.04 0.22
N TRP A 50 24.25 20.11 1.36
CA TRP A 50 24.59 21.39 2.00
C TRP A 50 25.93 21.35 2.74
N GLU A 51 26.50 22.52 3.02
CA GLU A 51 27.70 22.65 3.87
C GLU A 51 27.57 23.76 4.91
N VAL A 52 28.32 23.62 6.00
CA VAL A 52 28.52 24.65 7.01
C VAL A 52 30.02 24.82 7.25
N ARG A 53 30.51 26.04 7.06
CA ARG A 53 31.89 26.43 7.38
C ARG A 53 31.92 27.28 8.65
N ARG A 54 32.96 27.11 9.47
CA ARG A 54 33.12 27.79 10.75
C ARG A 54 34.54 28.30 10.91
N ASP A 55 34.67 29.49 11.48
CA ASP A 55 35.95 30.02 11.93
C ASP A 55 36.47 29.23 13.16
N PRO A 56 37.80 29.16 13.38
CA PRO A 56 38.39 28.47 14.52
C PRO A 56 37.98 29.02 15.89
N ALA A 57 37.46 30.27 15.93
CA ALA A 57 36.95 30.92 17.13
C ALA A 57 35.43 31.21 17.00
N PRO A 58 34.65 31.08 18.08
CA PRO A 58 35.05 30.52 19.36
C PRO A 58 35.40 29.02 19.31
N SER A 59 36.32 28.56 20.16
CA SER A 59 36.72 27.15 20.29
C SER A 59 35.61 26.26 20.87
N ALA A 60 35.81 24.95 20.93
CA ALA A 60 34.83 24.03 21.54
C ALA A 60 34.52 24.40 22.99
N GLY A 61 35.53 24.73 23.80
CA GLY A 61 35.35 25.14 25.20
C GLY A 61 34.56 26.44 25.33
N GLU A 62 34.85 27.43 24.50
CA GLU A 62 34.10 28.70 24.47
C GLU A 62 32.63 28.52 24.03
N ARG A 63 32.35 27.47 23.24
CA ARG A 63 30.99 27.08 22.81
C ARG A 63 30.30 26.12 23.80
N GLY A 64 31.01 25.63 24.83
CA GLY A 64 30.54 24.57 25.73
C GLY A 64 30.42 23.18 25.07
N TRP A 65 31.02 23.01 23.90
CA TRP A 65 31.01 21.76 23.13
C TRP A 65 31.91 20.67 23.71
N ASP A 66 32.95 21.06 24.42
CA ASP A 66 33.80 20.16 25.21
C ASP A 66 32.97 19.32 26.19
N ALA A 67 32.00 19.96 26.87
CA ALA A 67 31.10 19.28 27.79
C ALA A 67 30.02 18.45 27.06
N ILE A 68 29.49 18.94 25.94
CA ILE A 68 28.39 18.28 25.20
C ILE A 68 28.88 17.04 24.43
N PHE A 69 29.99 17.18 23.71
CA PHE A 69 30.52 16.14 22.82
C PHE A 69 31.68 15.35 23.43
N GLY A 70 32.22 15.78 24.58
CA GLY A 70 33.37 15.13 25.20
C GLY A 70 34.67 15.31 24.42
N VAL A 71 34.86 16.48 23.80
CA VAL A 71 36.05 16.82 23.00
C VAL A 71 36.99 17.77 23.76
N HIS A 72 38.24 17.89 23.33
CA HIS A 72 39.20 18.83 23.93
C HIS A 72 38.67 20.29 23.87
N PRO A 73 38.88 21.15 24.89
CA PRO A 73 38.41 22.54 24.88
C PRO A 73 38.94 23.38 23.71
N ASP A 74 40.15 23.10 23.26
CA ASP A 74 40.76 23.76 22.08
C ASP A 74 40.37 23.10 20.74
N ALA A 75 39.49 22.09 20.75
CA ALA A 75 39.00 21.50 19.52
C ALA A 75 38.15 22.50 18.73
N TYR A 76 38.16 22.38 17.41
CA TYR A 76 37.25 23.14 16.55
C TYR A 76 36.81 22.33 15.33
N MET A 77 35.62 22.63 14.85
CA MET A 77 34.96 21.92 13.74
C MET A 77 34.78 22.87 12.55
N PRO A 78 35.79 23.00 11.66
CA PRO A 78 35.80 24.01 10.61
C PRO A 78 34.76 23.78 9.52
N HIS A 79 34.37 22.53 9.26
CA HIS A 79 33.57 22.20 8.09
C HIS A 79 32.67 21.00 8.34
N VAL A 80 31.40 21.14 7.97
CA VAL A 80 30.43 20.04 7.92
C VAL A 80 29.83 20.01 6.52
N ILE A 81 29.75 18.83 5.90
CA ILE A 81 29.15 18.64 4.58
C ILE A 81 28.15 17.51 4.65
N MET A 82 26.95 17.72 4.13
CA MET A 82 25.95 16.69 3.94
C MET A 82 25.98 16.20 2.50
N LEU A 83 26.03 14.88 2.32
CA LEU A 83 25.94 14.23 1.02
C LEU A 83 24.79 13.23 0.97
N LYS A 84 24.10 13.17 -0.16
CA LYS A 84 23.13 12.13 -0.48
C LYS A 84 23.81 11.00 -1.25
N CYS A 85 23.66 9.77 -0.80
CA CYS A 85 24.37 8.62 -1.37
C CYS A 85 23.52 7.84 -2.40
N GLY A 86 23.32 8.43 -3.58
CA GLY A 86 22.65 7.84 -4.74
C GLY A 86 21.25 8.41 -5.04
N GLU A 87 20.66 8.02 -6.18
CA GLU A 87 19.42 8.62 -6.69
C GLU A 87 18.12 8.09 -6.07
N HIS A 88 18.15 6.94 -5.37
CA HIS A 88 16.92 6.28 -4.90
C HIS A 88 16.28 7.05 -3.72
N PRO A 89 14.95 7.22 -3.65
CA PRO A 89 14.28 7.97 -2.56
C PRO A 89 14.44 7.41 -1.14
N LEU A 90 15.17 6.30 -0.98
CA LEU A 90 15.46 5.63 0.30
C LEU A 90 16.96 5.63 0.60
N THR A 91 17.79 6.31 -0.22
CA THR A 91 19.22 6.47 0.05
C THR A 91 19.40 7.34 1.28
N GLN A 92 20.27 6.89 2.17
CA GLN A 92 20.61 7.61 3.39
C GLN A 92 21.64 8.70 3.09
N TYR A 93 21.67 9.70 3.95
CA TYR A 93 22.66 10.77 3.87
C TYR A 93 23.91 10.43 4.69
N ILE A 94 25.05 10.98 4.28
CA ILE A 94 26.28 10.99 5.06
C ILE A 94 26.56 12.43 5.48
N GLU A 95 26.60 12.66 6.79
CA GLU A 95 27.03 13.94 7.36
C GLU A 95 28.52 13.84 7.70
N ILE A 96 29.34 14.62 7.00
CA ILE A 96 30.79 14.61 7.08
C ILE A 96 31.22 15.73 8.02
N PHE A 97 31.94 15.39 9.08
CA PHE A 97 32.45 16.33 10.06
C PHE A 97 33.97 16.43 9.97
N GLU A 98 34.49 17.59 9.59
CA GLU A 98 35.90 17.90 9.80
C GLU A 98 36.13 18.41 11.22
N TRP A 99 37.01 17.75 11.96
CA TRP A 99 37.44 18.17 13.29
C TRP A 99 38.95 18.37 13.32
N LYS A 100 39.37 19.38 14.09
CA LYS A 100 40.75 19.55 14.54
C LYS A 100 40.74 19.50 16.06
N SER A 101 41.45 18.54 16.64
CA SER A 101 41.59 18.41 18.09
C SER A 101 43.03 18.06 18.46
N PRO A 102 43.61 18.64 19.52
CA PRO A 102 44.96 18.29 19.99
C PRO A 102 45.14 16.81 20.34
N ASP A 103 44.06 16.15 20.73
CA ASP A 103 44.03 14.75 21.18
C ASP A 103 43.33 13.79 20.20
N GLN A 104 43.13 14.21 18.94
CA GLN A 104 42.47 13.39 17.93
C GLN A 104 43.26 12.10 17.66
N SER A 105 42.61 10.94 17.83
CA SER A 105 43.24 9.66 17.51
C SER A 105 43.27 9.45 16.00
N LEU A 106 44.47 9.37 15.42
CA LEU A 106 44.67 9.00 14.03
C LEU A 106 44.63 7.48 13.83
N PRO A 107 44.29 6.98 12.63
CA PRO A 107 44.40 5.56 12.31
C PRO A 107 45.84 5.04 12.55
N ARG A 108 45.99 3.88 13.23
CA ARG A 108 47.29 3.37 13.72
C ARG A 108 47.82 2.16 12.91
N GLY A 109 49.13 1.95 12.92
CA GLY A 109 49.81 0.75 12.39
C GLY A 109 50.36 0.88 10.97
N GLU A 110 51.04 -0.17 10.46
CA GLU A 110 51.70 -0.19 9.14
C GLU A 110 50.76 0.07 7.95
N ASN A 111 49.45 -0.16 8.14
CA ASN A 111 48.43 -0.04 7.10
C ASN A 111 47.67 1.30 7.09
N GLY A 112 47.75 2.11 8.15
CA GLY A 112 47.08 3.42 8.21
C GLY A 112 45.54 3.40 8.30
N TRP A 113 44.93 2.41 8.96
CA TRP A 113 43.48 2.33 9.23
C TRP A 113 43.16 1.74 10.62
N HIS A 114 41.94 1.93 11.12
CA HIS A 114 41.46 1.30 12.36
C HIS A 114 41.23 -0.21 12.20
N LYS A 115 41.53 -1.02 13.23
CA LYS A 115 41.29 -2.46 13.13
C LYS A 115 39.79 -2.71 13.19
N MET A 116 39.30 -3.62 12.35
CA MET A 116 37.89 -3.99 12.34
C MET A 116 37.39 -4.52 13.70
N SER A 117 38.29 -5.06 14.52
CA SER A 117 38.01 -5.57 15.87
C SER A 117 37.97 -4.49 16.97
N ASP A 118 38.29 -3.23 16.67
CA ASP A 118 38.31 -2.17 17.67
C ASP A 118 36.86 -1.87 18.14
N ILE A 119 36.66 -1.75 19.45
CA ILE A 119 35.33 -1.46 20.03
C ILE A 119 34.85 -0.11 19.51
N GLY A 120 33.64 -0.08 18.94
CA GLY A 120 33.05 1.13 18.37
C GLY A 120 33.55 1.47 16.96
N ASN A 121 34.26 0.56 16.28
CA ASN A 121 34.58 0.73 14.87
C ASN A 121 33.29 0.75 14.02
N ASN A 122 33.23 1.69 13.06
CA ASN A 122 32.11 1.86 12.16
C ASN A 122 32.62 1.87 10.71
N TYR A 123 31.78 1.43 9.78
CA TYR A 123 32.03 1.50 8.35
C TYR A 123 30.72 1.78 7.62
N ILE A 124 30.80 2.34 6.42
CA ILE A 124 29.64 2.55 5.55
C ILE A 124 29.63 1.49 4.46
N SER A 125 28.44 1.09 4.00
CA SER A 125 28.29 0.06 2.97
C SER A 125 27.47 0.59 1.80
N PHE A 126 27.95 0.31 0.58
CA PHE A 126 27.22 0.57 -0.65
C PHE A 126 26.84 -0.75 -1.32
N THR A 127 25.57 -0.88 -1.69
CA THR A 127 25.11 -2.01 -2.51
C THR A 127 25.22 -1.66 -3.98
N VAL A 128 25.95 -2.49 -4.74
CA VAL A 128 26.20 -2.30 -6.17
C VAL A 128 25.56 -3.42 -6.99
N LYS A 129 25.30 -3.15 -8.27
CA LYS A 129 24.60 -4.09 -9.17
C LYS A 129 25.54 -5.10 -9.86
N ASP A 130 26.80 -4.74 -10.02
CA ASP A 130 27.78 -5.50 -10.79
C ASP A 130 29.17 -5.32 -10.16
N MET A 131 29.56 -6.26 -9.31
CA MET A 131 30.81 -6.17 -8.56
C MET A 131 32.03 -6.13 -9.48
N GLU A 132 32.03 -6.88 -10.58
CA GLU A 132 33.18 -6.94 -11.49
C GLU A 132 33.42 -5.60 -12.19
N LYS A 133 32.35 -4.97 -12.69
CA LYS A 133 32.44 -3.62 -13.29
C LYS A 133 32.89 -2.58 -12.28
N VAL A 134 32.35 -2.64 -11.06
CA VAL A 134 32.70 -1.68 -10.00
C VAL A 134 34.17 -1.84 -9.58
N VAL A 135 34.63 -3.07 -9.36
CA VAL A 135 36.05 -3.33 -9.03
C VAL A 135 36.98 -2.86 -10.14
N THR A 136 36.60 -3.10 -11.41
CA THR A 136 37.36 -2.63 -12.58
C THR A 136 37.42 -1.10 -12.60
N HIS A 137 36.26 -0.44 -12.45
CA HIS A 137 36.18 1.02 -12.41
C HIS A 137 37.03 1.61 -11.28
N ILE A 138 36.95 1.06 -10.07
CA ILE A 138 37.73 1.53 -8.92
C ILE A 138 39.24 1.42 -9.21
N LYS A 139 39.70 0.30 -9.77
CA LYS A 139 41.11 0.10 -10.13
C LYS A 139 41.60 1.08 -11.20
N GLU A 140 40.78 1.33 -12.21
CA GLU A 140 41.17 2.14 -13.38
C GLU A 140 40.98 3.65 -13.19
N ARG A 141 40.01 4.06 -12.36
CA ARG A 141 39.57 5.45 -12.26
C ARG A 141 39.76 6.05 -10.88
N VAL A 142 39.51 5.29 -9.82
CA VAL A 142 39.54 5.79 -8.43
C VAL A 142 40.96 5.72 -7.85
N PHE A 143 41.61 4.55 -7.88
CA PHE A 143 42.95 4.36 -7.30
C PHE A 143 44.03 5.28 -7.88
N PRO A 144 44.06 5.59 -9.20
CA PRO A 144 45.06 6.52 -9.72
C PRO A 144 44.91 7.95 -9.20
N LYS A 145 43.68 8.36 -8.84
CA LYS A 145 43.35 9.72 -8.40
C LYS A 145 43.47 9.87 -6.88
N TRP A 146 43.06 8.85 -6.12
CA TRP A 146 42.96 8.91 -4.67
C TRP A 146 44.05 8.07 -3.99
N LYS A 147 45.09 8.75 -3.50
CA LYS A 147 46.20 8.12 -2.79
C LYS A 147 45.72 7.45 -1.51
N ASN A 148 46.37 6.34 -1.13
CA ASN A 148 46.06 5.50 0.03
C ASN A 148 44.74 4.70 -0.04
N THR A 149 43.86 4.99 -1.01
CA THR A 149 42.69 4.16 -1.30
C THR A 149 43.11 2.82 -1.89
N ARG A 150 42.64 1.72 -1.31
CA ARG A 150 42.93 0.36 -1.79
C ARG A 150 41.87 -0.64 -1.35
N PHE A 151 41.76 -1.75 -2.07
CA PHE A 151 41.00 -2.90 -1.57
C PHE A 151 41.75 -3.57 -0.41
N ILE A 152 41.00 -3.96 0.60
CA ILE A 152 41.46 -4.83 1.69
C ILE A 152 41.41 -6.29 1.22
N GLN A 153 40.46 -6.60 0.34
CA GLN A 153 40.21 -7.94 -0.17
C GLN A 153 39.95 -7.91 -1.68
N ASP A 154 40.84 -8.53 -2.45
CA ASP A 154 40.73 -8.66 -3.91
C ASP A 154 41.33 -10.01 -4.34
N PRO A 155 40.55 -10.93 -4.94
CA PRO A 155 39.17 -10.75 -5.40
C PRO A 155 38.14 -10.65 -4.25
N PRO A 156 36.94 -10.09 -4.51
CA PRO A 156 35.83 -10.06 -3.55
C PRO A 156 35.47 -11.45 -3.00
N MET A 157 35.13 -11.53 -1.71
CA MET A 157 34.65 -12.78 -1.13
C MET A 157 33.20 -13.06 -1.52
N GLN A 158 32.87 -14.35 -1.63
CA GLN A 158 31.50 -14.82 -1.84
C GLN A 158 31.07 -15.69 -0.68
N PHE A 159 29.88 -15.45 -0.16
CA PHE A 159 29.31 -16.26 0.91
C PHE A 159 27.78 -16.35 0.78
N PRO A 160 27.19 -17.50 1.13
CA PRO A 160 25.75 -17.66 1.14
C PRO A 160 25.15 -16.84 2.29
N LEU A 161 24.20 -15.97 1.98
CA LEU A 161 23.48 -15.17 2.96
C LEU A 161 22.04 -14.98 2.49
N ARG A 162 21.06 -15.28 3.36
CA ARG A 162 19.62 -15.12 3.08
C ARG A 162 19.12 -15.85 1.82
N GLY A 163 19.71 -16.99 1.48
CA GLY A 163 19.32 -17.78 0.30
C GLY A 163 19.90 -17.26 -1.02
N GLU A 164 20.77 -16.26 -0.97
CA GLU A 164 21.49 -15.71 -2.13
C GLU A 164 23.00 -15.82 -1.91
N ILE A 165 23.77 -15.59 -2.98
CA ILE A 165 25.22 -15.38 -2.85
C ILE A 165 25.45 -13.88 -2.73
N CYS A 166 25.94 -13.45 -1.56
CA CYS A 166 26.49 -12.12 -1.38
C CYS A 166 27.96 -12.15 -1.81
N THR A 167 28.30 -11.30 -2.77
CA THR A 167 29.69 -10.97 -3.12
C THR A 167 30.03 -9.66 -2.41
N SER A 168 31.02 -9.67 -1.53
CA SER A 168 31.44 -8.50 -0.76
C SER A 168 32.93 -8.25 -0.90
N THR A 169 33.33 -6.98 -0.91
CA THR A 169 34.72 -6.55 -0.72
C THR A 169 34.73 -5.28 0.12
N PHE A 170 35.86 -5.00 0.75
CA PHE A 170 36.10 -3.75 1.45
C PHE A 170 37.19 -2.97 0.75
N LEU A 171 36.99 -1.67 0.63
CA LEU A 171 38.05 -0.71 0.34
C LEU A 171 38.30 0.18 1.56
N VAL A 172 39.45 0.83 1.56
CA VAL A 172 39.81 1.85 2.54
C VAL A 172 39.77 3.20 1.86
N SER A 173 39.12 4.19 2.48
CA SER A 173 39.08 5.58 2.00
C SER A 173 40.45 6.28 2.17
N PRO A 174 40.66 7.46 1.54
CA PRO A 174 41.90 8.23 1.71
C PRO A 174 42.27 8.52 3.18
N TRP A 175 41.27 8.61 4.06
CA TRP A 175 41.43 8.90 5.49
C TRP A 175 41.40 7.66 6.41
N GLY A 176 41.46 6.45 5.86
CA GLY A 176 41.61 5.22 6.65
C GLY A 176 40.32 4.60 7.18
N MET A 177 39.15 5.03 6.68
CA MET A 177 37.85 4.42 7.00
C MET A 177 37.56 3.25 6.07
N TRP A 178 36.91 2.21 6.59
CA TRP A 178 36.47 1.07 5.80
C TRP A 178 35.18 1.42 5.05
N ILE A 179 35.07 1.00 3.80
CA ILE A 179 33.85 1.07 3.00
C ILE A 179 33.59 -0.31 2.41
N GLU A 180 32.44 -0.88 2.74
CA GLU A 180 32.01 -2.18 2.20
C GLU A 180 31.28 -1.97 0.86
N LEU A 181 31.59 -2.79 -0.12
CA LEU A 181 30.81 -2.96 -1.33
C LEU A 181 30.14 -4.32 -1.28
N THR A 182 28.82 -4.35 -1.43
CA THR A 182 28.06 -5.61 -1.53
C THR A 182 27.34 -5.71 -2.87
N CYS A 183 27.36 -6.90 -3.46
CA CYS A 183 26.60 -7.23 -4.66
C CYS A 183 25.91 -8.57 -4.42
N TRP A 184 24.62 -8.63 -4.72
CA TRP A 184 23.82 -9.83 -4.55
C TRP A 184 23.65 -10.51 -5.92
N SER A 185 23.69 -11.84 -5.96
CA SER A 185 23.46 -12.60 -7.21
C SER A 185 22.18 -12.16 -7.94
N ARG A 186 22.08 -12.34 -9.27
CA ARG A 186 20.90 -12.01 -10.11
C ARG A 186 19.63 -12.85 -9.79
N SER A 187 19.31 -13.10 -8.52
CA SER A 187 18.03 -13.67 -8.07
C SER A 187 16.93 -12.63 -7.95
N ARG A 188 16.92 -11.57 -8.79
CA ARG A 188 15.72 -10.74 -8.98
C ARG A 188 14.59 -11.46 -9.73
N GLU A 189 14.83 -12.66 -10.26
CA GLU A 189 13.76 -13.47 -10.86
C GLU A 189 13.12 -14.49 -9.90
N ASN A 190 13.69 -14.79 -8.72
CA ASN A 190 13.11 -15.81 -7.81
C ASN A 190 13.30 -15.57 -6.29
N GLY A 191 13.87 -14.45 -5.85
CA GLY A 191 14.15 -14.19 -4.43
C GLY A 191 12.94 -13.67 -3.64
N GLN A 192 12.31 -14.52 -2.82
CA GLN A 192 11.39 -14.05 -1.77
C GLN A 192 12.15 -13.19 -0.75
N VAL A 193 11.66 -11.97 -0.50
CA VAL A 193 12.10 -11.14 0.63
C VAL A 193 11.80 -11.88 1.94
N ILE A 194 12.81 -12.53 2.53
CA ILE A 194 12.70 -13.06 3.89
C ILE A 194 13.03 -11.92 4.86
N LYS A 195 11.99 -11.15 5.24
CA LYS A 195 12.02 -10.36 6.48
C LYS A 195 12.40 -11.30 7.63
N ALA A 196 13.20 -10.83 8.60
CA ALA A 196 13.51 -11.59 9.81
C ALA A 196 12.25 -12.30 10.28
N GLN A 197 12.24 -13.64 10.20
CA GLN A 197 11.06 -14.43 10.52
C GLN A 197 10.82 -14.27 12.02
N ARG A 198 10.03 -13.25 12.40
CA ARG A 198 8.99 -13.50 13.38
C ARG A 198 8.29 -14.72 12.80
N LYS A 199 8.45 -15.91 13.42
CA LYS A 199 7.69 -17.09 13.01
C LYS A 199 6.28 -16.58 12.80
N ILE A 200 5.80 -16.61 11.56
CA ILE A 200 4.40 -16.33 11.30
C ILE A 200 3.72 -17.43 12.12
N GLU A 201 3.19 -17.07 13.28
CA GLU A 201 2.29 -17.96 13.98
C GLU A 201 1.20 -18.23 12.95
N LYS A 202 1.24 -19.43 12.38
CA LYS A 202 0.15 -19.89 11.53
C LYS A 202 -1.09 -19.70 12.38
N ASN A 203 -2.02 -18.88 11.89
CA ASN A 203 -3.27 -18.68 12.58
C ASN A 203 -3.83 -20.09 12.87
N LYS A 204 -4.12 -20.36 14.14
CA LYS A 204 -4.47 -21.70 14.63
C LYS A 204 -5.68 -22.32 13.92
N TYR A 205 -6.47 -21.50 13.23
CA TYR A 205 -7.62 -21.94 12.45
C TYR A 205 -7.26 -22.42 11.04
N ILE A 206 -6.08 -22.14 10.50
CA ILE A 206 -5.67 -22.65 9.18
C ILE A 206 -5.65 -24.18 9.21
N GLY A 207 -6.41 -24.81 8.30
CA GLY A 207 -6.64 -26.25 8.23
C GLY A 207 -7.78 -26.75 9.12
N ALA A 208 -8.38 -25.89 9.95
CA ALA A 208 -9.55 -26.25 10.75
C ALA A 208 -10.85 -26.10 9.96
N SER A 209 -11.88 -26.85 10.36
CA SER A 209 -13.24 -26.64 9.90
C SER A 209 -13.75 -25.27 10.35
N ILE A 210 -14.63 -24.64 9.55
CA ILE A 210 -15.34 -23.42 9.96
C ILE A 210 -16.04 -23.57 11.31
N HIS A 211 -16.46 -24.77 11.70
CA HIS A 211 -17.09 -24.99 13.01
C HIS A 211 -16.13 -24.79 14.20
N ALA A 212 -14.82 -24.75 13.98
CA ALA A 212 -13.83 -24.39 15.00
C ALA A 212 -13.63 -22.88 15.15
N LEU A 213 -14.13 -22.07 14.22
CA LEU A 213 -13.97 -20.61 14.25
C LEU A 213 -14.72 -19.98 15.43
N PRO A 214 -14.20 -18.88 16.00
CA PRO A 214 -14.97 -18.07 16.93
C PRO A 214 -16.16 -17.47 16.18
N THR A 215 -17.30 -17.32 16.84
CA THR A 215 -18.47 -16.65 16.24
C THR A 215 -18.73 -15.31 16.92
N PRO A 216 -19.17 -14.31 16.15
CA PRO A 216 -19.38 -14.38 14.72
C PRO A 216 -18.08 -14.28 13.90
N ALA A 217 -18.06 -14.86 12.69
CA ALA A 217 -16.90 -14.80 11.79
C ALA A 217 -17.28 -14.45 10.34
N PHE A 218 -16.57 -13.50 9.73
CA PHE A 218 -16.70 -13.19 8.30
C PHE A 218 -15.79 -14.09 7.46
N MET A 219 -16.40 -14.79 6.52
CA MET A 219 -15.74 -15.77 5.69
C MET A 219 -15.90 -15.45 4.21
N ILE A 220 -14.91 -15.81 3.42
CA ILE A 220 -14.97 -15.75 1.96
C ILE A 220 -14.72 -17.16 1.40
N ASP A 221 -15.67 -17.68 0.63
CA ASP A 221 -15.52 -18.91 -0.14
C ASP A 221 -14.57 -18.64 -1.32
N LEU A 222 -13.41 -19.28 -1.29
CA LEU A 222 -12.36 -19.11 -2.30
C LEU A 222 -12.73 -19.76 -3.64
N ASP A 223 -13.55 -20.81 -3.67
CA ASP A 223 -13.99 -21.42 -4.93
C ASP A 223 -14.97 -20.50 -5.68
N ALA A 224 -15.86 -19.84 -4.93
CA ALA A 224 -16.72 -18.80 -5.48
C ALA A 224 -15.93 -17.55 -5.90
N LEU A 225 -15.01 -17.09 -5.05
CA LEU A 225 -14.15 -15.94 -5.33
C LEU A 225 -13.31 -16.17 -6.59
N ASP A 226 -12.60 -17.29 -6.69
CA ASP A 226 -11.75 -17.61 -7.84
C ASP A 226 -12.58 -17.69 -9.13
N HIS A 227 -13.74 -18.34 -9.07
CA HIS A 227 -14.67 -18.40 -10.20
C HIS A 227 -15.07 -16.99 -10.66
N ASN A 228 -15.45 -16.11 -9.73
CA ASN A 228 -15.87 -14.75 -10.05
C ASN A 228 -14.71 -13.89 -10.58
N ILE A 229 -13.51 -14.01 -10.01
CA ILE A 229 -12.30 -13.31 -10.48
C ILE A 229 -12.01 -13.72 -11.93
N GLN A 230 -12.01 -15.02 -12.23
CA GLN A 230 -11.74 -15.50 -13.58
C GLN A 230 -12.83 -15.08 -14.57
N LEU A 231 -14.10 -15.08 -14.13
CA LEU A 231 -15.22 -14.60 -14.93
C LEU A 231 -15.06 -13.11 -15.28
N MET A 232 -14.77 -12.28 -14.29
CA MET A 232 -14.61 -10.84 -14.47
C MET A 232 -13.35 -10.50 -15.27
N SER A 233 -12.23 -11.15 -14.99
CA SER A 233 -10.98 -10.98 -15.74
C SER A 233 -11.17 -11.30 -17.22
N ARG A 234 -11.79 -12.45 -17.55
CA ARG A 234 -12.10 -12.79 -18.95
C ARG A 234 -13.02 -11.79 -19.64
N ARG A 235 -14.00 -11.23 -18.92
CA ARG A 235 -14.96 -10.28 -19.52
C ARG A 235 -14.40 -8.87 -19.64
N ILE A 236 -13.61 -8.42 -18.67
CA ILE A 236 -13.09 -7.05 -18.63
C ILE A 236 -11.78 -6.99 -19.41
N ALA A 237 -10.74 -7.69 -18.94
CA ALA A 237 -9.44 -7.70 -19.59
C ALA A 237 -9.46 -8.37 -20.97
N GLY A 238 -10.32 -9.37 -21.18
CA GLY A 238 -10.51 -10.00 -22.50
C GLY A 238 -11.10 -9.06 -23.56
N ASN A 239 -11.71 -7.94 -23.17
CA ASN A 239 -12.14 -6.86 -24.08
C ASN A 239 -11.12 -5.72 -24.16
N GLY A 240 -9.89 -5.90 -23.65
CA GLY A 240 -8.85 -4.88 -23.64
C GLY A 240 -9.07 -3.73 -22.66
N ILE A 241 -9.99 -3.89 -21.70
CA ILE A 241 -10.33 -2.89 -20.69
C ILE A 241 -9.57 -3.20 -19.41
N ALA A 242 -8.97 -2.17 -18.80
CA ALA A 242 -8.29 -2.32 -17.52
C ALA A 242 -9.30 -2.63 -16.41
N TRP A 243 -8.96 -3.55 -15.52
CA TRP A 243 -9.75 -3.80 -14.30
C TRP A 243 -8.97 -3.26 -13.11
N ARG A 244 -9.63 -2.41 -12.30
CA ARG A 244 -9.10 -1.89 -11.04
C ARG A 244 -10.11 -2.16 -9.93
N ILE A 245 -9.70 -2.80 -8.84
CA ILE A 245 -10.64 -3.34 -7.85
C ILE A 245 -10.94 -2.36 -6.71
N PRO A 246 -12.20 -1.95 -6.49
CA PRO A 246 -12.60 -1.28 -5.26
C PRO A 246 -12.48 -2.19 -4.04
N CYS A 247 -11.78 -1.71 -3.02
CA CYS A 247 -11.55 -2.48 -1.80
C CYS A 247 -12.47 -2.07 -0.64
N LYS A 248 -13.41 -1.13 -0.86
CA LYS A 248 -14.36 -0.63 0.16
C LYS A 248 -15.15 -1.73 0.88
N ALA A 249 -15.42 -2.84 0.18
CA ALA A 249 -16.22 -3.94 0.70
C ALA A 249 -15.51 -4.77 1.77
N HIS A 250 -14.21 -5.02 1.57
CA HIS A 250 -13.44 -5.91 2.43
C HIS A 250 -12.37 -5.21 3.27
N LYS A 251 -11.92 -4.00 2.87
CA LYS A 251 -10.86 -3.23 3.52
C LYS A 251 -9.67 -4.10 3.94
N CYS A 252 -9.24 -4.98 3.03
CA CYS A 252 -8.26 -6.02 3.33
C CYS A 252 -7.19 -6.05 2.22
N PRO A 253 -5.97 -5.55 2.49
CA PRO A 253 -4.86 -5.51 1.53
C PRO A 253 -4.45 -6.90 1.04
N GLU A 254 -4.48 -7.93 1.89
CA GLU A 254 -4.11 -9.29 1.53
C GLU A 254 -5.11 -9.91 0.56
N LEU A 255 -6.42 -9.66 0.75
CA LEU A 255 -7.46 -10.04 -0.21
C LEU A 255 -7.32 -9.25 -1.52
N ALA A 256 -7.01 -7.95 -1.48
CA ALA A 256 -6.73 -7.18 -2.69
C ALA A 256 -5.57 -7.78 -3.49
N LYS A 257 -4.45 -8.11 -2.82
CA LYS A 257 -3.30 -8.79 -3.45
C LYS A 257 -3.67 -10.16 -3.99
N TYR A 258 -4.54 -10.91 -3.29
CA TYR A 258 -5.04 -12.18 -3.77
C TYR A 258 -5.79 -11.99 -5.10
N ILE A 259 -6.74 -11.06 -5.15
CA ILE A 259 -7.52 -10.76 -6.36
C ILE A 259 -6.60 -10.26 -7.49
N ILE A 260 -5.65 -9.37 -7.20
CA ILE A 260 -4.67 -8.86 -8.17
C ILE A 260 -3.91 -10.01 -8.82
N ARG A 261 -3.35 -10.92 -8.02
CA ARG A 261 -2.57 -12.06 -8.52
C ARG A 261 -3.41 -13.03 -9.34
N GLN A 262 -4.64 -13.32 -8.91
CA GLN A 262 -5.50 -14.28 -9.59
C GLN A 262 -6.15 -13.70 -10.86
N GLY A 263 -6.47 -12.41 -10.85
CA GLY A 263 -7.26 -11.75 -11.91
C GLY A 263 -6.46 -10.98 -12.94
N GLY A 264 -5.15 -10.77 -12.74
CA GLY A 264 -4.34 -9.89 -13.59
C GLY A 264 -4.80 -8.42 -13.50
N VAL A 265 -5.23 -8.00 -12.30
CA VAL A 265 -5.81 -6.66 -12.05
C VAL A 265 -4.69 -5.63 -11.92
N ASP A 266 -4.90 -4.43 -12.48
CA ASP A 266 -3.91 -3.36 -12.40
C ASP A 266 -4.24 -2.36 -11.28
N GLY A 267 -4.06 -2.80 -10.04
CA GLY A 267 -4.17 -1.95 -8.86
C GLY A 267 -5.56 -1.90 -8.22
N VAL A 268 -5.72 -0.97 -7.28
CA VAL A 268 -6.91 -0.86 -6.42
C VAL A 268 -7.59 0.49 -6.51
N VAL A 269 -8.90 0.51 -6.27
CA VAL A 269 -9.68 1.72 -5.99
C VAL A 269 -9.93 1.80 -4.49
N LEU A 270 -9.60 2.94 -3.90
CA LEU A 270 -9.80 3.26 -2.48
C LEU A 270 -10.59 4.56 -2.36
N LEU A 271 -11.36 4.71 -1.29
CA LEU A 271 -12.28 5.84 -1.12
C LEU A 271 -11.84 6.84 -0.06
N THR A 272 -10.89 6.44 0.79
CA THR A 272 -10.32 7.32 1.82
C THR A 272 -8.81 7.27 1.77
N LEU A 273 -8.18 8.40 2.15
CA LEU A 273 -6.73 8.50 2.22
C LEU A 273 -6.13 7.54 3.27
N ALA A 274 -6.83 7.34 4.39
CA ALA A 274 -6.39 6.41 5.43
C ALA A 274 -6.30 4.96 4.93
N GLU A 275 -7.27 4.52 4.12
CA GLU A 275 -7.20 3.23 3.43
C GLU A 275 -6.04 3.19 2.44
N ALA A 276 -5.86 4.24 1.64
CA ALA A 276 -4.76 4.34 0.67
C ALA A 276 -3.38 4.18 1.32
N GLU A 277 -3.12 4.91 2.41
CA GLU A 277 -1.87 4.77 3.15
C GLU A 277 -1.73 3.38 3.78
N SER A 278 -2.82 2.80 4.31
CA SER A 278 -2.77 1.47 4.92
C SER A 278 -2.45 0.37 3.89
N PHE A 279 -3.05 0.46 2.70
CA PHE A 279 -2.77 -0.45 1.59
C PHE A 279 -1.34 -0.26 1.06
N ALA A 280 -0.86 0.98 0.96
CA ALA A 280 0.51 1.29 0.57
C ALA A 280 1.56 0.72 1.53
N ARG A 281 1.35 0.84 2.86
CA ARG A 281 2.22 0.22 3.88
C ARG A 281 2.28 -1.30 3.76
N GLN A 282 1.24 -1.92 3.20
CA GLN A 282 1.22 -3.34 2.91
C GLN A 282 1.84 -3.68 1.55
N GLY A 283 2.33 -2.71 0.77
CA GLY A 283 3.01 -2.95 -0.51
C GLY A 283 2.06 -3.05 -1.71
N ILE A 284 0.92 -2.36 -1.65
CA ILE A 284 0.10 -2.07 -2.85
C ILE A 284 0.54 -0.71 -3.37
N ASP A 285 1.03 -0.66 -4.60
CA ASP A 285 1.73 0.50 -5.15
C ASP A 285 1.05 1.14 -6.37
N ASN A 286 -0.11 0.62 -6.78
CA ASN A 286 -0.96 1.19 -7.84
C ASN A 286 -2.34 1.50 -7.29
N ILE A 287 -2.54 2.75 -6.90
CA ILE A 287 -3.70 3.20 -6.12
C ILE A 287 -4.43 4.31 -6.88
N TYR A 288 -5.73 4.12 -7.05
CA TYR A 288 -6.65 5.19 -7.39
C TYR A 288 -7.51 5.55 -6.17
N LEU A 289 -7.29 6.74 -5.62
CA LEU A 289 -8.17 7.35 -4.63
C LEU A 289 -9.36 7.98 -5.36
N ALA A 290 -10.44 7.22 -5.53
CA ALA A 290 -11.65 7.63 -6.27
C ALA A 290 -12.57 8.50 -5.40
N ASN A 291 -12.02 9.60 -4.89
CA ASN A 291 -12.71 10.59 -4.08
C ASN A 291 -11.89 11.89 -4.00
N GLN A 292 -12.54 12.99 -3.61
CA GLN A 292 -11.88 14.27 -3.34
C GLN A 292 -11.33 14.30 -1.91
N ALA A 293 -10.16 14.91 -1.71
CA ALA A 293 -9.63 15.20 -0.37
C ALA A 293 -10.15 16.56 0.13
N GLY A 294 -10.55 16.63 1.40
CA GLY A 294 -11.30 17.76 1.94
C GLY A 294 -10.47 18.83 2.65
N SER A 295 -9.19 18.55 2.97
CA SER A 295 -8.36 19.43 3.81
C SER A 295 -6.92 19.57 3.30
N GLU A 296 -6.26 20.69 3.65
CA GLU A 296 -4.85 20.92 3.29
C GLU A 296 -3.92 19.85 3.90
N ALA A 297 -4.21 19.38 5.12
CA ALA A 297 -3.46 18.30 5.75
C ALA A 297 -3.58 16.96 4.98
N GLU A 298 -4.73 16.68 4.36
CA GLU A 298 -4.88 15.51 3.49
C GLU A 298 -4.11 15.67 2.18
N LEU A 299 -4.02 16.89 1.63
CA LEU A 299 -3.23 17.16 0.43
C LEU A 299 -1.74 16.95 0.68
N GLU A 300 -1.23 17.39 1.83
CA GLU A 300 0.15 17.12 2.26
C GLU A 300 0.39 15.61 2.38
N ARG A 301 -0.53 14.88 3.00
CA ARG A 301 -0.44 13.42 3.11
C ARG A 301 -0.53 12.70 1.75
N ILE A 302 -1.34 13.19 0.81
CA ILE A 302 -1.38 12.70 -0.57
C ILE A 302 -0.02 12.89 -1.25
N SER A 303 0.60 14.06 -1.09
CA SER A 303 1.93 14.32 -1.67
C SER A 303 3.01 13.38 -1.11
N LEU A 304 2.95 13.06 0.18
CA LEU A 304 3.85 12.09 0.81
C LEU A 304 3.54 10.65 0.36
N LEU A 305 2.26 10.30 0.20
CA LEU A 305 1.85 8.99 -0.30
C LEU A 305 2.34 8.77 -1.74
N ALA A 306 2.28 9.79 -2.59
CA ALA A 306 2.76 9.71 -3.98
C ALA A 306 4.24 9.30 -4.06
N LYS A 307 5.06 9.67 -3.07
CA LYS A 307 6.47 9.27 -2.99
C LYS A 307 6.67 7.80 -2.58
N GLN A 308 5.65 7.15 -2.01
CA GLN A 308 5.73 5.80 -1.46
C GLN A 308 5.19 4.72 -2.42
N VAL A 309 4.46 5.12 -3.46
CA VAL A 309 3.79 4.21 -4.39
C VAL A 309 4.22 4.50 -5.83
N ARG A 310 4.14 3.49 -6.68
CA ARG A 310 4.50 3.60 -8.10
C ARG A 310 3.52 4.47 -8.87
N VAL A 311 2.22 4.36 -8.56
CA VAL A 311 1.15 5.16 -9.15
C VAL A 311 0.18 5.57 -8.05
N LEU A 312 0.02 6.88 -7.86
CA LEU A 312 -1.09 7.45 -7.10
C LEU A 312 -1.94 8.30 -8.03
N ARG A 313 -3.22 7.95 -8.12
CA ARG A 313 -4.23 8.67 -8.90
C ARG A 313 -5.32 9.22 -7.99
N VAL A 314 -5.83 10.41 -8.29
CA VAL A 314 -6.94 11.05 -7.57
C VAL A 314 -8.02 11.55 -8.52
N ALA A 315 -9.25 11.67 -8.01
CA ALA A 315 -10.36 12.32 -8.71
C ALA A 315 -10.42 13.81 -8.35
N VAL A 316 -10.64 14.69 -9.34
CA VAL A 316 -10.71 16.14 -9.17
C VAL A 316 -11.95 16.66 -9.89
N ASP A 317 -12.73 17.51 -9.23
CA ASP A 317 -13.91 18.18 -9.81
C ASP A 317 -13.93 19.70 -9.55
N ASP A 318 -12.95 20.23 -8.83
CA ASP A 318 -12.85 21.65 -8.51
C ASP A 318 -11.46 22.22 -8.87
N PRO A 319 -11.38 23.38 -9.57
CA PRO A 319 -10.11 24.01 -9.92
C PRO A 319 -9.32 24.52 -8.71
N GLY A 320 -9.99 24.90 -7.62
CA GLY A 320 -9.34 25.32 -6.38
C GLY A 320 -8.63 24.15 -5.70
N TYR A 321 -9.31 23.01 -5.59
CA TYR A 321 -8.77 21.74 -5.11
C TYR A 321 -7.56 21.31 -5.94
N LEU A 322 -7.65 21.34 -7.27
CA LEU A 322 -6.53 21.01 -8.17
C LEU A 322 -5.30 21.87 -7.90
N ARG A 323 -5.47 23.20 -7.79
CA ARG A 323 -4.36 24.12 -7.52
C ARG A 323 -3.72 23.87 -6.16
N LYS A 324 -4.54 23.57 -5.13
CA LYS A 324 -4.03 23.24 -3.79
C LYS A 324 -3.28 21.92 -3.77
N LEU A 325 -3.78 20.90 -4.48
CA LEU A 325 -3.10 19.61 -4.63
C LEU A 325 -1.73 19.80 -5.29
N ALA A 326 -1.69 20.52 -6.42
CA ALA A 326 -0.46 20.83 -7.12
C ALA A 326 0.53 21.57 -6.20
N ALA A 327 0.07 22.61 -5.49
CA ALA A 327 0.90 23.35 -4.55
C ALA A 327 1.44 22.47 -3.40
N ALA A 328 0.65 21.52 -2.88
CA ALA A 328 1.10 20.60 -1.84
C ALA A 328 2.21 19.66 -2.33
N VAL A 329 2.15 19.21 -3.59
CA VAL A 329 3.20 18.40 -4.21
C VAL A 329 4.45 19.25 -4.51
N GLU A 330 4.27 20.47 -5.01
CA GLU A 330 5.36 21.41 -5.38
C GLU A 330 6.19 21.90 -4.18
N ARG A 331 5.67 21.80 -2.96
CA ARG A 331 6.40 22.18 -1.73
C ARG A 331 7.63 21.33 -1.46
N TRP A 332 7.74 20.15 -2.07
CA TRP A 332 8.85 19.22 -1.87
C TRP A 332 9.88 19.36 -2.98
N GLU A 333 11.17 19.28 -2.62
CA GLU A 333 12.27 19.35 -3.58
C GLU A 333 12.21 18.24 -4.64
N ILE A 334 11.87 17.02 -4.21
CA ILE A 334 11.61 15.90 -5.13
C ILE A 334 10.12 15.86 -5.44
N ILE A 335 9.75 16.17 -6.68
CA ILE A 335 8.37 16.05 -7.13
C ILE A 335 8.05 14.60 -7.50
N ALA A 336 7.09 14.01 -6.79
CA ALA A 336 6.46 12.75 -7.18
C ALA A 336 5.06 13.08 -7.73
N PRO A 337 4.84 12.96 -9.06
CA PRO A 337 3.59 13.38 -9.67
C PRO A 337 2.39 12.59 -9.17
N VAL A 338 1.25 13.27 -9.01
CA VAL A 338 -0.05 12.64 -8.78
C VAL A 338 -0.84 12.59 -10.09
N GLU A 339 -1.31 11.41 -10.50
CA GLU A 339 -2.21 11.28 -11.65
C GLU A 339 -3.59 11.85 -11.33
N VAL A 340 -4.18 12.58 -12.26
CA VAL A 340 -5.48 13.24 -12.11
C VAL A 340 -6.47 12.67 -13.12
N LEU A 341 -7.64 12.27 -12.61
CA LEU A 341 -8.86 12.11 -13.41
C LEU A 341 -9.84 13.22 -13.06
N VAL A 342 -10.37 13.88 -14.08
CA VAL A 342 -11.49 14.82 -13.91
C VAL A 342 -12.78 14.03 -13.70
N GLU A 343 -13.45 14.21 -12.56
CA GLU A 343 -14.73 13.54 -12.26
C GLU A 343 -15.90 14.32 -12.87
N LEU A 344 -16.79 13.61 -13.55
CA LEU A 344 -18.01 14.15 -14.13
C LEU A 344 -19.25 13.62 -13.40
N ASN A 345 -20.22 14.52 -13.19
CA ASN A 345 -21.56 14.12 -12.77
C ASN A 345 -22.30 13.48 -13.97
N ILE A 346 -22.30 12.15 -14.01
CA ILE A 346 -22.92 11.35 -15.08
C ILE A 346 -24.35 10.89 -14.74
N ASN A 347 -25.14 11.78 -14.14
CA ASN A 347 -26.49 11.58 -13.58
C ASN A 347 -26.55 10.89 -12.20
N HIS A 348 -25.42 10.59 -11.59
CA HIS A 348 -25.40 10.07 -10.21
C HIS A 348 -25.73 11.17 -9.19
N ASN A 349 -25.51 12.45 -9.54
CA ASN A 349 -25.80 13.63 -8.73
C ASN A 349 -25.17 13.57 -7.32
N ARG A 350 -23.87 13.24 -7.29
CA ARG A 350 -23.08 13.09 -6.06
C ARG A 350 -21.87 14.02 -6.02
N CYS A 351 -20.90 13.77 -6.91
CA CYS A 351 -19.67 14.54 -7.11
C CYS A 351 -19.44 14.72 -8.61
N GLY A 352 -18.42 15.50 -8.98
CA GLY A 352 -18.06 15.72 -10.38
C GLY A 352 -18.60 17.02 -10.95
N VAL A 353 -17.94 17.50 -12.00
CA VAL A 353 -18.38 18.69 -12.75
C VAL A 353 -19.69 18.40 -13.50
N ASP A 354 -20.55 19.40 -13.61
CA ASP A 354 -21.90 19.25 -14.18
C ASP A 354 -21.95 19.47 -15.69
N THR A 355 -20.94 20.12 -16.28
CA THR A 355 -20.92 20.40 -17.72
C THR A 355 -19.65 19.89 -18.40
N ILE A 356 -19.78 19.59 -19.70
CA ILE A 356 -18.65 19.22 -20.55
C ILE A 356 -17.62 20.37 -20.61
N ASP A 357 -18.08 21.62 -20.68
CA ASP A 357 -17.19 22.79 -20.69
C ASP A 357 -16.36 22.91 -19.41
N GLN A 358 -16.93 22.58 -18.25
CA GLN A 358 -16.19 22.52 -16.98
C GLN A 358 -15.14 21.40 -17.02
N ALA A 359 -15.48 20.23 -17.57
CA ALA A 359 -14.53 19.13 -17.71
C ALA A 359 -13.36 19.50 -18.62
N VAL A 360 -13.63 20.18 -19.75
CA VAL A 360 -12.61 20.72 -20.66
C VAL A 360 -11.74 21.75 -19.95
N ALA A 361 -12.34 22.72 -19.25
CA ALA A 361 -11.61 23.76 -18.54
C ALA A 361 -10.68 23.18 -17.45
N LEU A 362 -11.15 22.20 -16.68
CA LEU A 362 -10.36 21.56 -15.62
C LEU A 362 -9.24 20.67 -16.20
N SER A 363 -9.50 19.99 -17.32
CA SER A 363 -8.49 19.22 -18.05
C SER A 363 -7.38 20.13 -18.59
N ARG A 364 -7.75 21.28 -19.18
CA ARG A 364 -6.80 22.31 -19.64
C ARG A 364 -5.95 22.84 -18.49
N LEU A 365 -6.57 23.17 -17.35
CA LEU A 365 -5.86 23.62 -16.15
C LEU A 365 -4.87 22.55 -15.64
N THR A 366 -5.27 21.28 -15.66
CA THR A 366 -4.39 20.17 -15.25
C THR A 366 -3.17 20.08 -16.16
N LYS A 367 -3.36 20.15 -17.49
CA LYS A 367 -2.26 20.16 -18.47
C LYS A 367 -1.34 21.38 -18.34
N GLU A 368 -1.89 22.55 -18.03
CA GLU A 368 -1.10 23.76 -17.77
C GLU A 368 -0.16 23.55 -16.58
N ILE A 369 -0.69 23.06 -15.45
CA ILE A 369 0.12 22.77 -14.25
C ILE A 369 1.15 21.68 -14.54
N GLU A 370 0.73 20.58 -15.19
CA GLU A 370 1.62 19.48 -15.60
C GLU A 370 2.82 20.01 -16.40
N SER A 371 2.59 20.89 -17.39
CA SER A 371 3.66 21.44 -18.22
C SER A 371 4.61 22.38 -17.47
N ARG A 372 4.12 23.04 -16.41
CA ARG A 372 4.87 24.04 -15.63
C ARG A 372 5.72 23.40 -14.54
N THR A 373 5.18 22.39 -13.85
CA THR A 373 5.80 21.86 -12.61
C THR A 373 5.89 20.34 -12.56
N GLY A 374 5.14 19.62 -13.40
CA GLY A 374 5.06 18.16 -13.34
C GLY A 374 4.49 17.62 -12.02
N SER A 375 3.86 18.47 -11.19
CA SER A 375 3.34 18.08 -9.87
C SER A 375 2.08 17.21 -9.95
N VAL A 376 1.32 17.38 -11.03
CA VAL A 376 0.17 16.56 -11.40
C VAL A 376 0.29 16.12 -12.85
N LEU A 377 -0.32 14.99 -13.18
CA LEU A 377 -0.36 14.47 -14.54
C LEU A 377 -1.81 14.23 -14.96
N PHE A 378 -2.27 14.88 -16.03
CA PHE A 378 -3.58 14.56 -16.56
C PHE A 378 -3.57 13.16 -17.17
N ARG A 379 -4.50 12.29 -16.74
CA ARG A 379 -4.67 10.95 -17.31
C ARG A 379 -6.01 10.74 -17.99
N GLY A 380 -7.02 11.54 -17.65
CA GLY A 380 -8.31 11.47 -18.31
C GLY A 380 -9.46 11.81 -17.39
N ILE A 381 -10.54 11.05 -17.50
CA ILE A 381 -11.83 11.34 -16.86
C ILE A 381 -12.38 10.13 -16.11
N THR A 382 -13.25 10.41 -15.15
CA THR A 382 -13.94 9.39 -14.35
C THR A 382 -15.40 9.75 -14.14
N GLY A 383 -16.25 8.76 -14.03
CA GLY A 383 -17.63 8.91 -13.62
C GLY A 383 -18.17 7.56 -13.12
N TYR A 384 -18.84 7.55 -11.96
CA TYR A 384 -19.28 6.31 -11.32
C TYR A 384 -20.81 6.22 -11.19
N GLU A 385 -21.39 5.17 -11.77
CA GLU A 385 -22.85 4.91 -11.84
C GLU A 385 -23.42 4.29 -10.56
N GLY A 386 -23.16 4.91 -9.40
CA GLY A 386 -23.60 4.41 -8.10
C GLY A 386 -25.12 4.38 -7.90
N HIS A 387 -25.90 5.04 -8.76
CA HIS A 387 -27.37 5.05 -8.76
C HIS A 387 -28.02 3.82 -9.41
N THR A 388 -27.25 3.02 -10.17
CA THR A 388 -27.75 1.87 -10.93
C THR A 388 -27.95 0.52 -10.19
N PRO A 389 -27.40 0.24 -8.99
CA PRO A 389 -27.39 -1.12 -8.42
C PRO A 389 -28.73 -1.82 -8.27
N VAL A 390 -29.80 -1.07 -7.98
CA VAL A 390 -31.15 -1.62 -7.70
C VAL A 390 -32.15 -1.28 -8.81
N MET A 391 -31.70 -0.73 -9.93
CA MET A 391 -32.56 -0.48 -11.08
C MET A 391 -32.96 -1.80 -11.76
N PRO A 392 -34.20 -1.91 -12.28
CA PRO A 392 -34.59 -3.00 -13.16
C PRO A 392 -33.63 -3.14 -14.35
N PRO A 393 -33.37 -4.35 -14.88
CA PRO A 393 -32.36 -4.59 -15.91
C PRO A 393 -32.43 -3.64 -17.12
N GLU A 394 -33.60 -3.47 -17.73
CA GLU A 394 -33.75 -2.60 -18.91
C GLU A 394 -33.46 -1.13 -18.60
N GLN A 395 -33.89 -0.66 -17.43
CA GLN A 395 -33.64 0.72 -16.98
C GLN A 395 -32.16 0.93 -16.67
N LYS A 396 -31.50 -0.07 -16.07
CA LYS A 396 -30.07 -0.06 -15.80
C LYS A 396 -29.25 0.03 -17.09
N THR A 397 -29.58 -0.76 -18.11
CA THR A 397 -28.91 -0.70 -19.41
C THR A 397 -29.10 0.68 -20.06
N LEU A 398 -30.32 1.23 -20.03
CA LEU A 398 -30.60 2.55 -20.57
C LEU A 398 -29.82 3.64 -19.85
N GLU A 399 -29.80 3.61 -18.52
CA GLU A 399 -29.11 4.60 -17.70
C GLU A 399 -27.59 4.51 -17.89
N THR A 400 -27.02 3.31 -17.91
CA THR A 400 -25.59 3.09 -18.19
C THR A 400 -25.20 3.70 -19.55
N ARG A 401 -26.03 3.52 -20.59
CA ARG A 401 -25.79 4.15 -21.90
C ARG A 401 -25.83 5.67 -21.84
N ARG A 402 -26.76 6.27 -21.07
CA ARG A 402 -26.85 7.73 -20.90
C ARG A 402 -25.63 8.28 -20.17
N SER A 403 -25.24 7.67 -19.06
CA SER A 403 -24.06 8.03 -18.29
C SER A 403 -22.78 7.93 -19.12
N HIS A 404 -22.61 6.84 -19.86
CA HIS A 404 -21.45 6.66 -20.75
C HIS A 404 -21.46 7.64 -21.94
N ALA A 405 -22.62 8.05 -22.45
CA ALA A 405 -22.68 9.08 -23.50
C ALA A 405 -22.11 10.42 -23.03
N ILE A 406 -22.31 10.79 -21.76
CA ILE A 406 -21.71 12.00 -21.17
C ILE A 406 -20.18 11.87 -21.15
N LEU A 407 -19.64 10.72 -20.70
CA LEU A 407 -18.20 10.46 -20.70
C LEU A 407 -17.61 10.49 -22.12
N ALA A 408 -18.29 9.89 -23.10
CA ALA A 408 -17.86 9.88 -24.49
C ALA A 408 -17.83 11.30 -25.09
N GLN A 409 -18.86 12.11 -24.82
CA GLN A 409 -18.91 13.51 -25.27
C GLN A 409 -17.81 14.35 -24.61
N ALA A 410 -17.60 14.19 -23.30
CA ALA A 410 -16.53 14.88 -22.58
C ALA A 410 -15.15 14.51 -23.10
N ARG A 411 -14.88 13.20 -23.30
CA ARG A 411 -13.65 12.71 -23.93
C ARG A 411 -13.42 13.37 -25.28
N HIS A 412 -14.42 13.36 -26.16
CA HIS A 412 -14.31 13.95 -27.49
C HIS A 412 -14.02 15.46 -27.43
N ALA A 413 -14.70 16.20 -26.55
CA ALA A 413 -14.49 17.63 -26.38
C ALA A 413 -13.09 17.97 -25.84
N ILE A 414 -12.55 17.16 -24.91
CA ILE A 414 -11.19 17.33 -24.40
C ILE A 414 -10.14 17.00 -25.47
N GLU A 415 -10.34 15.92 -26.23
CA GLU A 415 -9.44 15.53 -27.32
C GLU A 415 -9.44 16.54 -28.48
N ALA A 416 -10.57 17.23 -28.73
CA ALA A 416 -10.65 18.30 -29.72
C ALA A 416 -9.77 19.52 -29.38
N GLU A 417 -9.40 19.70 -28.11
CA GLU A 417 -8.45 20.70 -27.62
C GLU A 417 -6.99 20.23 -27.70
N GLY A 418 -6.74 19.05 -28.28
CA GLY A 418 -5.41 18.45 -28.37
C GLY A 418 -4.93 17.78 -27.07
N ILE A 419 -5.81 17.57 -26.09
CA ILE A 419 -5.49 16.93 -24.81
C ILE A 419 -5.86 15.44 -24.90
N THR A 420 -4.88 14.55 -24.78
CA THR A 420 -5.14 13.10 -24.82
C THR A 420 -5.85 12.62 -23.55
N VAL A 421 -6.95 11.87 -23.71
CA VAL A 421 -7.67 11.19 -22.63
C VAL A 421 -7.30 9.70 -22.66
N GLU A 422 -6.31 9.32 -21.86
CA GLU A 422 -5.82 7.93 -21.81
C GLU A 422 -6.79 7.02 -21.03
N VAL A 423 -7.37 7.56 -19.96
CA VAL A 423 -8.24 6.83 -19.03
C VAL A 423 -9.65 7.40 -19.05
N VAL A 424 -10.63 6.53 -19.28
CA VAL A 424 -12.05 6.75 -19.00
C VAL A 424 -12.46 5.68 -17.99
N SER A 425 -12.49 6.05 -16.71
CA SER A 425 -12.73 5.12 -15.60
C SER A 425 -14.17 5.22 -15.08
N GLY A 426 -14.80 4.07 -14.82
CA GLY A 426 -16.18 4.04 -14.32
C GLY A 426 -16.68 2.62 -14.10
N GLY A 427 -18.00 2.42 -14.05
CA GLY A 427 -18.61 1.10 -14.02
C GLY A 427 -18.46 0.35 -12.69
N GLY A 428 -19.58 0.05 -12.04
CA GLY A 428 -19.61 -0.78 -10.84
C GLY A 428 -19.90 -2.24 -11.15
N SER A 429 -19.78 -3.11 -10.15
CA SER A 429 -20.13 -4.53 -10.31
C SER A 429 -21.58 -4.75 -10.73
N CYS A 430 -22.47 -3.82 -10.46
CA CYS A 430 -23.89 -3.98 -10.76
C CYS A 430 -24.27 -3.74 -12.22
N ASN A 431 -23.44 -3.05 -13.00
CA ASN A 431 -23.68 -2.67 -14.39
C ASN A 431 -22.48 -2.92 -15.31
N TYR A 432 -21.38 -3.51 -14.83
CA TYR A 432 -20.21 -3.79 -15.68
C TYR A 432 -20.54 -4.54 -16.98
N PRO A 433 -21.51 -5.49 -17.07
CA PRO A 433 -21.86 -6.11 -18.35
C PRO A 433 -22.44 -5.12 -19.36
N ASP A 434 -23.26 -4.16 -18.89
CA ASP A 434 -23.78 -3.07 -19.70
C ASP A 434 -22.66 -2.10 -20.09
N CYS A 435 -21.73 -1.82 -19.18
CA CYS A 435 -20.56 -0.97 -19.44
C CYS A 435 -19.68 -1.52 -20.57
N LEU A 436 -19.41 -2.83 -20.55
CA LEU A 436 -18.68 -3.53 -21.61
C LEU A 436 -19.40 -3.40 -22.95
N SER A 437 -20.72 -3.55 -22.94
CA SER A 437 -21.55 -3.45 -24.15
C SER A 437 -21.59 -2.02 -24.73
N ALA A 438 -21.45 -1.00 -23.87
CA ALA A 438 -21.41 0.39 -24.30
C ALA A 438 -20.07 0.81 -24.92
N GLY A 439 -18.97 0.14 -24.58
CA GLY A 439 -17.66 0.31 -25.24
C GLY A 439 -16.97 1.67 -25.06
N VAL A 440 -17.35 2.44 -24.02
CA VAL A 440 -16.80 3.79 -23.76
C VAL A 440 -15.61 3.77 -22.78
N LEU A 441 -15.65 2.90 -21.77
CA LEU A 441 -14.67 2.88 -20.70
C LEU A 441 -13.37 2.22 -21.13
N THR A 442 -12.25 2.73 -20.64
CA THR A 442 -10.94 2.07 -20.74
C THR A 442 -10.53 1.42 -19.42
N GLU A 443 -11.20 1.75 -18.31
CA GLU A 443 -10.99 1.15 -16.99
C GLU A 443 -12.34 0.91 -16.27
N ILE A 444 -12.53 -0.28 -15.67
CA ILE A 444 -13.72 -0.65 -14.89
C ILE A 444 -13.40 -0.77 -13.40
N GLN A 445 -14.26 -0.19 -12.56
CA GLN A 445 -14.17 -0.13 -11.10
C GLN A 445 -15.13 -1.12 -10.41
N ALA A 446 -15.11 -2.38 -10.82
CA ALA A 446 -16.02 -3.42 -10.30
C ALA A 446 -15.36 -4.29 -9.22
N GLY A 447 -15.82 -4.21 -7.96
CA GLY A 447 -15.26 -4.98 -6.84
C GLY A 447 -16.22 -6.00 -6.21
N GLY A 448 -17.45 -5.58 -5.91
CA GLY A 448 -18.43 -6.41 -5.21
C GLY A 448 -18.82 -7.69 -5.94
N GLY A 449 -18.71 -7.72 -7.27
CA GLY A 449 -18.96 -8.92 -8.10
C GLY A 449 -17.97 -10.06 -7.84
N ALA A 450 -16.77 -9.77 -7.33
CA ALA A 450 -15.79 -10.79 -6.97
C ALA A 450 -16.23 -11.55 -5.70
N LEU A 451 -16.69 -10.82 -4.69
CA LEU A 451 -17.15 -11.40 -3.42
C LEU A 451 -18.57 -11.97 -3.53
N CYS A 452 -19.47 -11.19 -4.13
CA CYS A 452 -20.90 -11.44 -4.33
C CYS A 452 -21.69 -11.79 -3.06
N ASP A 453 -22.73 -11.01 -2.80
CA ASP A 453 -23.68 -11.14 -1.68
C ASP A 453 -25.11 -11.15 -2.21
N LEU A 454 -26.12 -11.16 -1.33
CA LEU A 454 -27.53 -11.20 -1.77
C LEU A 454 -27.92 -10.02 -2.65
N LEU A 455 -27.41 -8.81 -2.37
CA LEU A 455 -27.68 -7.63 -3.18
C LEU A 455 -27.12 -7.81 -4.58
N TYR A 456 -25.83 -8.13 -4.71
CA TYR A 456 -25.21 -8.29 -6.02
C TYR A 456 -25.80 -9.47 -6.79
N TYR A 457 -26.05 -10.60 -6.12
CA TYR A 457 -26.54 -11.81 -6.74
C TYR A 457 -27.98 -11.68 -7.23
N HIS A 458 -28.89 -11.14 -6.40
CA HIS A 458 -30.32 -11.05 -6.72
C HIS A 458 -30.76 -9.70 -7.27
N LYS A 459 -30.36 -8.59 -6.64
CA LYS A 459 -30.86 -7.25 -7.01
C LYS A 459 -30.08 -6.64 -8.16
N ALA A 460 -28.77 -6.82 -8.18
CA ALA A 460 -27.95 -6.43 -9.32
C ALA A 460 -27.95 -7.48 -10.45
N ASP A 461 -28.66 -8.59 -10.27
CA ASP A 461 -28.89 -9.67 -11.24
C ASP A 461 -27.62 -10.43 -11.71
N LEU A 462 -26.54 -10.40 -10.91
CA LEU A 462 -25.28 -11.04 -11.29
C LEU A 462 -25.37 -12.57 -11.38
N LYS A 463 -26.40 -13.20 -10.80
CA LYS A 463 -26.70 -14.62 -10.99
C LYS A 463 -26.90 -14.97 -12.48
N GLN A 464 -27.54 -14.11 -13.26
CA GLN A 464 -27.77 -14.34 -14.71
C GLN A 464 -26.48 -14.18 -15.50
N HIS A 465 -25.53 -13.45 -14.93
CA HIS A 465 -24.20 -13.26 -15.48
C HIS A 465 -23.22 -14.34 -14.99
N GLY A 466 -23.66 -15.34 -14.23
CA GLY A 466 -22.87 -16.50 -13.83
C GLY A 466 -21.96 -16.27 -12.62
N HIS A 467 -22.18 -15.21 -11.84
CA HIS A 467 -21.48 -15.03 -10.56
C HIS A 467 -21.97 -16.04 -9.52
N LYS A 468 -21.12 -16.34 -8.54
CA LYS A 468 -21.42 -17.19 -7.38
C LYS A 468 -21.33 -16.37 -6.10
N ILE A 469 -22.18 -16.67 -5.12
CA ILE A 469 -22.11 -16.08 -3.78
C ILE A 469 -20.84 -16.58 -3.10
N GLY A 470 -19.95 -15.67 -2.71
CA GLY A 470 -18.70 -15.98 -2.03
C GLY A 470 -18.58 -15.39 -0.64
N ALA A 471 -19.35 -14.34 -0.31
CA ALA A 471 -19.35 -13.77 1.03
C ALA A 471 -20.26 -14.56 1.99
N LEU A 472 -19.74 -14.91 3.17
CA LEU A 472 -20.42 -15.75 4.16
C LEU A 472 -20.18 -15.26 5.59
N LEU A 473 -21.09 -15.57 6.51
CA LEU A 473 -21.01 -15.26 7.93
C LEU A 473 -21.30 -16.51 8.76
N LEU A 474 -20.43 -16.84 9.68
CA LEU A 474 -20.71 -17.89 10.67
C LEU A 474 -21.30 -17.25 11.94
N THR A 475 -22.45 -17.75 12.38
CA THR A 475 -23.09 -17.35 13.64
C THR A 475 -23.37 -18.58 14.50
N GLN A 476 -23.49 -18.40 15.81
CA GLN A 476 -23.80 -19.46 16.76
C GLN A 476 -25.10 -19.18 17.49
N VAL A 477 -25.96 -20.17 17.57
CA VAL A 477 -27.21 -20.13 18.34
C VAL A 477 -26.85 -20.06 19.83
N ILE A 478 -27.27 -18.99 20.48
CA ILE A 478 -27.07 -18.74 21.92
C ILE A 478 -28.36 -18.88 22.73
N SER A 479 -29.51 -18.97 22.05
CA SER A 479 -30.80 -19.24 22.69
C SER A 479 -31.75 -19.87 21.69
N ALA A 480 -32.36 -20.99 22.06
CA ALA A 480 -33.50 -21.56 21.34
C ALA A 480 -34.72 -21.50 22.26
N ALA A 481 -35.87 -21.10 21.73
CA ALA A 481 -37.12 -21.12 22.51
C ALA A 481 -37.50 -22.57 22.84
N ALA A 482 -38.07 -22.80 24.03
CA ALA A 482 -38.44 -24.13 24.48
C ALA A 482 -39.49 -24.80 23.57
N ASP A 483 -40.38 -23.99 22.97
CA ASP A 483 -41.38 -24.41 22.00
C ASP A 483 -40.85 -24.51 20.55
N GLN A 484 -39.55 -24.29 20.34
CA GLN A 484 -38.89 -24.27 19.03
C GLN A 484 -39.48 -23.26 18.03
N SER A 485 -40.23 -22.26 18.49
CA SER A 485 -40.81 -21.20 17.64
C SER A 485 -39.74 -20.29 17.02
N ARG A 486 -38.60 -20.13 17.70
CA ARG A 486 -37.50 -19.25 17.28
C ARG A 486 -36.15 -19.67 17.84
N ALA A 487 -35.08 -19.26 17.16
CA ALA A 487 -33.72 -19.28 17.67
C ALA A 487 -33.09 -17.88 17.59
N ILE A 488 -32.13 -17.61 18.48
CA ILE A 488 -31.34 -16.39 18.54
C ILE A 488 -29.87 -16.75 18.40
N ALA A 489 -29.20 -16.14 17.42
CA ALA A 489 -27.77 -16.34 17.18
C ALA A 489 -26.96 -15.05 17.44
N ASN A 490 -25.64 -15.16 17.60
CA ASN A 490 -24.76 -14.07 18.04
C ASN A 490 -24.17 -13.18 16.92
N ALA A 491 -24.90 -12.97 15.82
CA ALA A 491 -24.48 -12.11 14.70
C ALA A 491 -25.52 -11.02 14.41
N GLY A 492 -25.42 -9.89 15.09
CA GLY A 492 -26.31 -8.75 14.87
C GLY A 492 -25.90 -7.86 13.70
N PHE A 493 -26.48 -6.66 13.62
CA PHE A 493 -26.13 -5.68 12.56
C PHE A 493 -24.68 -5.17 12.68
N LYS A 494 -24.05 -5.26 13.87
CA LYS A 494 -22.63 -4.96 14.05
C LYS A 494 -21.70 -6.04 13.50
N THR A 495 -22.26 -7.10 12.93
CA THR A 495 -21.53 -8.19 12.30
C THR A 495 -21.96 -8.34 10.84
N ALA A 496 -23.27 -8.44 10.59
CA ALA A 496 -23.81 -8.68 9.26
C ALA A 496 -23.89 -7.43 8.39
N GLY A 497 -23.66 -6.25 9.00
CA GLY A 497 -23.96 -4.97 8.37
C GLY A 497 -25.46 -4.73 8.26
N TRP A 498 -25.82 -3.49 7.95
CA TRP A 498 -27.18 -3.13 7.58
C TRP A 498 -27.15 -2.11 6.45
N HIS A 499 -27.90 -2.38 5.39
CA HIS A 499 -28.08 -1.46 4.29
C HIS A 499 -29.52 -1.58 3.74
N PRO A 500 -30.22 -0.47 3.47
CA PRO A 500 -31.62 -0.50 3.03
C PRO A 500 -31.85 -1.37 1.79
N PHE A 501 -30.88 -1.40 0.88
CA PHE A 501 -30.95 -2.22 -0.32
C PHE A 501 -30.39 -3.63 -0.13
N GLY A 502 -29.63 -3.92 0.92
CA GLY A 502 -29.06 -5.26 1.18
C GLY A 502 -30.09 -6.24 1.73
N GLY A 503 -30.99 -5.76 2.60
CA GLY A 503 -31.93 -6.61 3.31
C GLY A 503 -31.27 -7.43 4.42
N LEU A 504 -32.03 -8.39 4.97
CA LEU A 504 -31.55 -9.32 5.99
C LEU A 504 -30.67 -10.40 5.35
N PRO A 505 -29.70 -10.96 6.11
CA PRO A 505 -28.95 -12.12 5.65
C PRO A 505 -29.86 -13.35 5.50
N GLU A 506 -29.42 -14.34 4.72
CA GLU A 506 -30.17 -15.59 4.47
C GLU A 506 -29.36 -16.81 4.89
N PRO A 507 -29.98 -17.89 5.42
CA PRO A 507 -29.25 -19.13 5.72
C PRO A 507 -28.72 -19.79 4.44
N ARG A 508 -27.43 -20.15 4.42
CA ARG A 508 -26.80 -20.83 3.27
C ARG A 508 -27.37 -22.24 3.06
N ASP A 509 -27.46 -23.01 4.14
CA ASP A 509 -27.69 -24.47 4.09
C ASP A 509 -29.08 -24.88 4.62
N ARG A 510 -29.85 -23.96 5.21
CA ARG A 510 -31.15 -24.23 5.86
C ARG A 510 -32.29 -23.44 5.20
N LYS A 511 -32.75 -23.95 4.05
CA LYS A 511 -33.84 -23.34 3.26
C LYS A 511 -35.19 -23.33 3.98
N ASP A 512 -35.34 -24.12 5.03
CA ASP A 512 -36.51 -24.16 5.90
C ASP A 512 -36.52 -23.05 6.98
N LEU A 513 -35.46 -22.23 7.03
CA LEU A 513 -35.29 -21.13 7.98
C LEU A 513 -35.24 -19.77 7.27
N LYS A 514 -35.64 -18.74 8.00
CA LYS A 514 -35.51 -17.33 7.60
C LYS A 514 -34.97 -16.48 8.75
N ILE A 515 -34.24 -15.44 8.39
CA ILE A 515 -33.87 -14.37 9.32
C ILE A 515 -34.98 -13.32 9.29
N ILE A 516 -35.53 -12.99 10.45
CA ILE A 516 -36.65 -12.04 10.55
C ILE A 516 -36.26 -10.72 11.21
N GLY A 517 -35.02 -10.62 11.71
CA GLY A 517 -34.52 -9.37 12.26
C GLY A 517 -33.11 -9.48 12.82
N LEU A 518 -32.47 -8.32 12.90
CA LEU A 518 -31.18 -8.12 13.53
C LEU A 518 -31.32 -7.09 14.66
N SER A 519 -30.76 -7.39 15.83
CA SER A 519 -30.42 -6.39 16.85
C SER A 519 -28.91 -6.11 16.79
N ALA A 520 -28.36 -5.34 17.74
CA ALA A 520 -26.93 -4.99 17.75
C ALA A 520 -26.02 -6.23 17.66
N GLU A 521 -26.29 -7.25 18.49
CA GLU A 521 -25.47 -8.47 18.61
C GLU A 521 -26.26 -9.76 18.31
N HIS A 522 -27.53 -9.65 17.90
CA HIS A 522 -28.43 -10.81 17.80
C HIS A 522 -29.07 -10.97 16.43
N THR A 523 -29.08 -12.19 15.91
CA THR A 523 -29.88 -12.65 14.77
C THR A 523 -31.14 -13.35 15.27
N LYS A 524 -32.33 -12.99 14.78
CA LYS A 524 -33.56 -13.74 15.08
C LYS A 524 -33.93 -14.65 13.90
N ILE A 525 -34.09 -15.93 14.19
CA ILE A 525 -34.30 -17.02 13.23
C ILE A 525 -35.66 -17.68 13.50
N GLU A 526 -36.44 -17.90 12.44
CA GLU A 526 -37.71 -18.63 12.47
C GLU A 526 -37.80 -19.62 11.31
N SER A 527 -38.75 -20.56 11.37
CA SER A 527 -39.08 -21.38 10.20
C SER A 527 -39.78 -20.55 9.12
N ILE A 528 -39.54 -20.89 7.85
CA ILE A 528 -40.32 -20.32 6.74
C ILE A 528 -41.78 -20.77 6.78
N ILE A 529 -42.07 -21.95 7.34
CA ILE A 529 -43.42 -22.47 7.51
C ILE A 529 -43.93 -21.99 8.87
N GLU A 530 -45.11 -21.35 8.87
CA GLU A 530 -45.71 -20.82 10.09
C GLU A 530 -45.93 -21.96 11.12
N LYS A 531 -45.54 -21.72 12.37
CA LYS A 531 -45.66 -22.67 13.51
C LYS A 531 -44.86 -23.97 13.35
N HIS A 532 -43.98 -24.09 12.35
CA HIS A 532 -43.02 -25.19 12.28
C HIS A 532 -41.81 -24.92 13.18
N PRO A 533 -41.25 -25.96 13.83
CA PRO A 533 -40.10 -25.80 14.71
C PRO A 533 -38.84 -25.41 13.92
N VAL A 534 -38.00 -24.56 14.51
CA VAL A 534 -36.69 -24.18 13.92
C VAL A 534 -35.70 -25.35 13.89
N ASN A 535 -35.86 -26.36 14.75
CA ASN A 535 -34.95 -27.49 14.89
C ASN A 535 -33.49 -27.02 15.05
N LEU A 536 -33.27 -26.18 16.05
CA LEU A 536 -31.97 -25.63 16.42
C LEU A 536 -31.80 -25.70 17.94
N ALA A 537 -30.59 -26.05 18.37
CA ALA A 537 -30.19 -26.13 19.76
C ALA A 537 -29.17 -25.04 20.11
N HIS A 538 -29.02 -24.76 21.41
CA HIS A 538 -27.93 -23.92 21.90
C HIS A 538 -26.58 -24.53 21.49
N GLY A 539 -25.71 -23.72 20.87
CA GLY A 539 -24.40 -24.14 20.40
C GLY A 539 -24.33 -24.46 18.90
N ASP A 540 -25.47 -24.67 18.24
CA ASP A 540 -25.49 -24.90 16.79
C ASP A 540 -24.90 -23.71 16.04
N LYS A 541 -24.10 -23.99 15.02
CA LYS A 541 -23.54 -22.96 14.14
C LYS A 541 -24.25 -22.96 12.80
N ILE A 542 -24.54 -21.77 12.31
CA ILE A 542 -25.27 -21.54 11.07
C ILE A 542 -24.45 -20.61 10.19
N VAL A 543 -24.33 -20.96 8.91
CA VAL A 543 -23.74 -20.09 7.90
C VAL A 543 -24.84 -19.25 7.27
N LEU A 544 -24.61 -17.95 7.24
CA LEU A 544 -25.46 -16.96 6.62
C LEU A 544 -24.77 -16.36 5.39
N ILE A 545 -25.55 -15.96 4.40
CA ILE A 545 -25.13 -15.13 3.29
C ILE A 545 -25.52 -13.69 3.65
N PRO A 546 -24.58 -12.73 3.66
CA PRO A 546 -24.89 -11.35 4.04
C PRO A 546 -25.75 -10.64 3.00
N GLY A 547 -26.51 -9.65 3.45
CA GLY A 547 -27.30 -8.79 2.58
C GLY A 547 -26.44 -7.89 1.68
N TYR A 548 -25.39 -7.26 2.24
CA TYR A 548 -24.52 -6.35 1.50
C TYR A 548 -23.13 -6.21 2.16
N THR A 549 -22.10 -6.62 1.44
CA THR A 549 -20.70 -6.72 1.91
C THR A 549 -20.01 -5.37 2.10
N ASP A 550 -20.38 -4.34 1.34
CA ASP A 550 -19.90 -2.96 1.56
C ASP A 550 -20.22 -2.43 2.97
N ALA A 551 -21.22 -2.99 3.65
CA ALA A 551 -21.58 -2.66 5.02
C ALA A 551 -20.83 -3.52 6.07
N MET A 552 -19.86 -4.34 5.67
CA MET A 552 -19.25 -5.35 6.55
C MET A 552 -17.74 -5.21 6.75
N GLY A 553 -16.93 -4.89 5.73
CA GLY A 553 -15.47 -4.99 5.84
C GLY A 553 -14.85 -4.28 7.05
N PHE A 554 -15.41 -3.13 7.45
CA PHE A 554 -14.96 -2.36 8.61
C PHE A 554 -15.44 -2.89 9.98
N LEU A 555 -16.38 -3.85 10.00
CA LEU A 555 -16.92 -4.46 11.21
C LEU A 555 -16.08 -5.64 11.71
N HIS A 556 -15.24 -6.20 10.85
CA HIS A 556 -14.45 -7.40 11.13
C HIS A 556 -12.98 -7.04 11.14
N ARG A 557 -12.21 -7.64 12.05
CA ARG A 557 -10.74 -7.50 12.09
C ARG A 557 -10.02 -8.54 11.24
N GLU A 558 -10.71 -9.65 10.98
CA GLU A 558 -10.19 -10.80 10.24
C GLU A 558 -11.23 -11.27 9.23
N ILE A 559 -10.74 -11.75 8.08
CA ILE A 559 -11.51 -12.47 7.07
C ILE A 559 -10.95 -13.88 6.98
N TYR A 560 -11.81 -14.88 7.15
CA TYR A 560 -11.43 -16.29 7.01
C TYR A 560 -11.71 -16.76 5.59
N ALA A 561 -10.66 -17.01 4.82
CA ALA A 561 -10.78 -17.55 3.47
C ALA A 561 -10.92 -19.08 3.55
N ILE A 562 -11.98 -19.63 2.97
CA ILE A 562 -12.36 -21.04 3.12
C ILE A 562 -12.50 -21.73 1.77
N ARG A 563 -12.25 -23.05 1.74
CA ARG A 563 -12.71 -23.96 0.68
C ARG A 563 -13.33 -25.18 1.32
N HIS A 564 -14.47 -25.63 0.80
CA HIS A 564 -15.17 -26.80 1.32
C HIS A 564 -15.32 -26.77 2.86
N ASP A 565 -15.65 -25.60 3.42
CA ASP A 565 -15.79 -25.37 4.86
C ASP A 565 -14.52 -25.65 5.71
N ILE A 566 -13.34 -25.59 5.09
CA ILE A 566 -12.02 -25.60 5.73
C ILE A 566 -11.32 -24.25 5.52
N VAL A 567 -10.72 -23.70 6.57
CA VAL A 567 -10.00 -22.43 6.51
C VAL A 567 -8.64 -22.62 5.85
N GLU A 568 -8.40 -21.94 4.73
CA GLU A 568 -7.11 -21.97 4.03
C GLU A 568 -6.22 -20.78 4.41
N GLN A 569 -6.82 -19.60 4.60
CA GLN A 569 -6.10 -18.38 4.93
C GLN A 569 -6.91 -17.52 5.91
N VAL A 570 -6.20 -16.70 6.67
CA VAL A 570 -6.81 -15.66 7.50
C VAL A 570 -6.14 -14.35 7.17
N TRP A 571 -6.93 -13.37 6.76
CA TRP A 571 -6.44 -12.05 6.36
C TRP A 571 -6.91 -10.99 7.34
N LYS A 572 -6.09 -9.95 7.53
CA LYS A 572 -6.44 -8.82 8.40
C LYS A 572 -7.06 -7.69 7.60
N THR A 573 -8.07 -7.07 8.17
CA THR A 573 -8.65 -5.84 7.64
C THR A 573 -7.93 -4.62 8.22
N VAL A 574 -8.16 -3.44 7.63
CA VAL A 574 -7.55 -2.17 8.03
C VAL A 574 -8.56 -1.10 8.39
#